data_AF-A0A521M3M0-F1
#
_entry.id   AF-A0A521M3M0-F1
#
_cell.length_a   1.000
_cell.length_b   1.000
_cell.length_c   1.000
_cell.angle_alpha   90.00
_cell.angle_beta   90.00
_cell.angle_gamma   90.00
#
_symmetry.space_group_name_H-M   'P 1'
#
loop_
_entity.id
_entity.type
_entity.pdbx_description
1 polymer ?
#
loop_
_entity_poly.entity_id
_entity_poly.type
_entity_poly.pdbx_seq_one_letter_code
_entity_poly.pdbx_strand_id
1 'polypeptide(L)'
;MALDRKIWLGDAFSVLDAIADRDVLHDAWSGKSNYPTSPEEIYNEVFSDSFLGEYARPELGLDEAQKMAGKEFVDRMRDFDKIGGPELPWQEVIDHPGWVKVREAAGRFLALLRPAT
;
A
#
# COMPACT_ATOMS: atom_id res chain seq x y z
N MET A 1 -16.48 12.80 -6.41
CA MET A 1 -17.34 12.05 -7.35
C MET A 1 -17.74 10.74 -6.70
N ALA A 2 -18.60 9.92 -7.31
CA ALA A 2 -18.71 8.52 -6.85
C ALA A 2 -17.41 7.79 -7.19
N LEU A 3 -16.91 6.97 -6.25
CA LEU A 3 -15.70 6.18 -6.44
C LEU A 3 -16.05 4.93 -7.27
N ASP A 4 -15.46 4.81 -8.46
CA ASP A 4 -15.66 3.62 -9.29
C ASP A 4 -14.80 2.46 -8.77
N ARG A 5 -15.44 1.32 -8.50
CA ARG A 5 -14.77 0.12 -7.97
C ARG A 5 -13.66 -0.40 -8.89
N LYS A 6 -13.82 -0.32 -10.21
CA LYS A 6 -12.83 -0.84 -11.17
C LYS A 6 -11.61 0.07 -11.25
N ILE A 7 -11.80 1.39 -11.20
CA ILE A 7 -10.70 2.35 -11.09
C ILE A 7 -9.95 2.10 -9.79
N TRP A 8 -10.64 2.15 -8.64
CA TRP A 8 -10.02 1.93 -7.33
C TRP A 8 -9.30 0.58 -7.21
N LEU A 9 -9.84 -0.51 -7.78
CA LEU A 9 -9.15 -1.80 -7.82
C LEU A 9 -7.87 -1.78 -8.69
N GLY A 10 -7.86 -1.05 -9.80
CA GLY A 10 -6.67 -0.90 -10.64
C GLY A 10 -5.55 -0.14 -9.92
N ASP A 11 -5.90 0.95 -9.25
CA ASP A 11 -4.97 1.75 -8.45
C ASP A 11 -4.48 0.94 -7.24
N ALA A 12 -5.40 0.30 -6.52
CA ALA A 12 -5.10 -0.59 -5.39
C ALA A 12 -4.19 -1.75 -5.78
N PHE A 13 -4.43 -2.43 -6.91
CA PHE A 13 -3.51 -3.49 -7.37
C PHE A 13 -2.12 -2.94 -7.65
N SER A 14 -2.02 -1.79 -8.31
CA SER A 14 -0.73 -1.19 -8.69
C SER A 14 0.10 -0.83 -7.45
N VAL A 15 -0.51 -0.15 -6.48
CA VAL A 15 0.17 0.26 -5.23
C VAL A 15 0.42 -0.94 -4.31
N LEU A 16 -0.49 -1.91 -4.21
CA LEU A 16 -0.31 -3.08 -3.34
C LEU A 16 0.68 -4.11 -3.91
N ASP A 17 0.74 -4.34 -5.22
CA ASP A 17 1.83 -5.13 -5.84
C ASP A 17 3.18 -4.45 -5.58
N ALA A 18 3.28 -3.13 -5.78
CA ALA A 18 4.50 -2.36 -5.55
C ALA A 18 4.97 -2.41 -4.08
N ILE A 19 4.07 -2.22 -3.10
CA ILE A 19 4.43 -2.28 -1.68
C ILE A 19 4.75 -3.72 -1.22
N ALA A 20 4.10 -4.72 -1.81
CA ALA A 20 4.31 -6.13 -1.46
C ALA A 20 5.70 -6.65 -1.91
N ASP A 21 6.23 -6.14 -3.03
CA ASP A 21 7.53 -6.57 -3.58
C ASP A 21 8.69 -5.69 -3.06
N ARG A 22 9.61 -6.32 -2.32
CA ARG A 22 10.80 -5.65 -1.76
C ARG A 22 11.72 -5.11 -2.85
N ASP A 23 11.94 -5.87 -3.91
CA ASP A 23 12.99 -5.56 -4.88
C ASP A 23 12.50 -4.53 -5.90
N VAL A 24 11.19 -4.49 -6.18
CA VAL A 24 10.51 -3.37 -6.85
C VAL A 24 10.67 -2.07 -6.06
N LEU A 25 10.35 -2.06 -4.76
CA LEU A 25 10.56 -0.86 -3.92
C LEU A 25 12.04 -0.44 -3.89
N HIS A 26 12.96 -1.39 -3.71
CA HIS A 26 14.40 -1.11 -3.68
C HIS A 26 14.87 -0.43 -4.97
N ASP A 27 14.50 -0.94 -6.15
CA ASP A 27 14.97 -0.36 -7.42
C ASP A 27 14.21 0.93 -7.80
N ALA A 28 12.98 1.13 -7.34
CA ALA A 28 12.28 2.42 -7.48
C ALA A 28 12.87 3.50 -6.56
N TRP A 29 13.04 3.21 -5.26
CA TRP A 29 13.58 4.14 -4.28
C TRP A 29 15.08 4.44 -4.45
N SER A 30 15.85 3.50 -5.00
CA SER A 30 17.25 3.74 -5.40
C SER A 30 17.40 4.42 -6.77
N GLY A 31 16.31 4.83 -7.41
CA GLY A 31 16.33 5.58 -8.67
C GLY A 31 16.79 4.79 -9.89
N LYS A 32 16.63 3.45 -9.88
CA LYS A 32 17.00 2.55 -10.98
C LYS A 32 15.82 2.16 -11.88
N SER A 33 14.59 2.25 -11.38
CA SER A 33 13.39 1.97 -12.17
C SER A 33 13.05 3.14 -13.11
N ASN A 34 12.18 2.90 -14.11
CA ASN A 34 11.61 3.97 -14.95
C ASN A 34 10.53 4.79 -14.22
N TYR A 35 10.17 4.41 -12.99
CA TYR A 35 9.14 5.01 -12.14
C TYR A 35 9.74 5.19 -10.73
N PRO A 36 10.69 6.12 -10.57
CA PRO A 36 11.23 6.45 -9.24
C PRO A 36 10.11 6.98 -8.35
N THR A 37 10.19 6.63 -7.07
CA THR A 37 9.25 7.03 -6.01
C THR A 37 10.01 7.01 -4.68
N SER A 38 9.32 7.26 -3.57
CA SER A 38 9.89 7.36 -2.23
C SER A 38 8.93 6.81 -1.16
N PRO A 39 9.39 6.59 0.09
CA PRO A 39 8.50 6.27 1.21
C PRO A 39 7.41 7.34 1.43
N GLU A 40 7.71 8.62 1.19
CA GLU A 40 6.76 9.73 1.28
C GLU A 40 5.71 9.68 0.16
N GLU A 41 6.13 9.48 -1.10
CA GLU A 41 5.21 9.36 -2.24
C GLU A 41 4.27 8.15 -2.09
N ILE A 42 4.79 6.98 -1.68
CA ILE A 42 3.97 5.79 -1.36
C ILE A 42 2.97 6.07 -0.23
N TYR A 43 3.34 6.86 0.79
CA TYR A 43 2.42 7.26 1.85
C TYR A 43 1.31 8.19 1.31
N ASN A 44 1.67 9.17 0.48
CA ASN A 44 0.74 10.11 -0.15
C ASN A 44 -0.21 9.40 -1.13
N GLU A 45 0.26 8.39 -1.88
CA GLU A 45 -0.60 7.51 -2.68
C GLU A 45 -1.64 6.80 -1.79
N VAL A 46 -1.22 6.17 -0.68
CA VAL A 46 -2.12 5.40 0.18
C VAL A 46 -3.21 6.26 0.86
N PHE A 47 -2.89 7.51 1.24
CA PHE A 47 -3.78 8.35 2.05
C PHE A 47 -4.43 9.53 1.31
N SER A 48 -3.81 10.07 0.26
CA SER A 48 -4.29 11.25 -0.47
C SER A 48 -4.82 10.88 -1.87
N ASP A 49 -4.00 10.25 -2.71
CA ASP A 49 -4.29 10.15 -4.15
C ASP A 49 -4.98 8.84 -4.58
N SER A 50 -4.48 7.68 -4.16
CA SER A 50 -5.08 6.37 -4.51
C SER A 50 -6.23 5.96 -3.58
N PHE A 51 -6.50 6.74 -2.52
CA PHE A 51 -7.60 6.54 -1.57
C PHE A 51 -7.69 5.07 -1.05
N LEU A 52 -6.54 4.40 -0.83
CA LEU A 52 -6.48 3.04 -0.27
C LEU A 52 -6.93 3.00 1.20
N GLY A 53 -6.75 4.12 1.92
CA GLY A 53 -7.36 4.40 3.22
C GLY A 53 -8.88 4.21 3.28
N GLU A 54 -9.55 4.10 2.13
CA GLU A 54 -10.99 4.08 2.00
C GLU A 54 -11.66 2.71 1.74
N TYR A 55 -10.94 1.60 1.85
CA TYR A 55 -11.43 0.21 1.68
C TYR A 55 -12.83 -0.09 2.29
N ALA A 56 -13.27 0.68 3.28
CA ALA A 56 -14.58 0.58 3.93
C ALA A 56 -15.76 1.23 3.17
N ARG A 57 -15.55 1.96 2.06
CA ARG A 57 -16.66 2.59 1.29
C ARG A 57 -17.61 1.50 0.73
N PRO A 58 -18.93 1.55 1.01
CA PRO A 58 -19.89 0.54 0.53
C PRO A 58 -19.90 0.33 -0.99
N GLU A 59 -19.60 1.38 -1.75
CA GLU A 59 -19.54 1.39 -3.23
C GLU A 59 -18.47 0.43 -3.79
N LEU A 60 -17.43 0.13 -3.01
CA LEU A 60 -16.39 -0.82 -3.39
C LEU A 60 -16.85 -2.28 -3.33
N GLY A 61 -17.98 -2.57 -2.68
CA GLY A 61 -18.56 -3.92 -2.63
C GLY A 61 -17.60 -5.00 -2.12
N LEU A 62 -16.69 -4.63 -1.20
CA LEU A 62 -15.75 -5.56 -0.57
C LEU A 62 -16.45 -6.40 0.50
N ASP A 63 -15.99 -7.64 0.69
CA ASP A 63 -16.41 -8.50 1.81
C ASP A 63 -15.69 -8.13 3.13
N GLU A 64 -16.07 -8.78 4.23
CA GLU A 64 -15.50 -8.49 5.54
C GLU A 64 -14.03 -8.91 5.69
N ALA A 65 -13.56 -9.95 4.98
CA ALA A 65 -12.16 -10.35 5.00
C ALA A 65 -11.29 -9.34 4.23
N GLN A 66 -11.77 -8.90 3.06
CA GLN A 66 -11.17 -7.82 2.29
C GLN A 66 -11.11 -6.50 3.11
N LYS A 67 -12.20 -6.12 3.79
CA LYS A 67 -12.21 -4.95 4.69
C LYS A 67 -11.25 -5.11 5.88
N MET A 68 -11.18 -6.29 6.49
CA MET A 68 -10.25 -6.55 7.59
C MET A 68 -8.79 -6.42 7.14
N ALA A 69 -8.44 -6.91 5.95
CA ALA A 69 -7.09 -6.79 5.41
C ALA A 69 -6.75 -5.33 5.02
N GLY A 70 -7.69 -4.61 4.40
CA GLY A 70 -7.54 -3.17 4.14
C GLY A 70 -7.36 -2.36 5.43
N LYS A 71 -8.10 -2.72 6.48
CA LYS A 71 -7.90 -2.15 7.82
C LYS A 71 -6.52 -2.47 8.39
N GLU A 72 -6.06 -3.73 8.34
CA GLU A 72 -4.72 -4.07 8.82
C GLU A 72 -3.65 -3.25 8.08
N PHE A 73 -3.69 -3.22 6.75
CA PHE A 73 -2.75 -2.45 5.93
C PHE A 73 -2.72 -0.96 6.31
N VAL A 74 -3.88 -0.32 6.41
CA VAL A 74 -4.01 1.10 6.79
C VAL A 74 -3.54 1.37 8.22
N ASP A 75 -3.80 0.45 9.15
CA ASP A 75 -3.28 0.55 10.52
C ASP A 75 -1.75 0.34 10.57
N ARG A 76 -1.17 -0.57 9.77
CA ARG A 76 0.29 -0.74 9.68
C ARG A 76 0.98 0.51 9.12
N MET A 77 0.42 1.10 8.08
CA MET A 77 0.93 2.37 7.51
C MET A 77 0.93 3.47 8.58
N ARG A 78 -0.18 3.63 9.33
CA ARG A 78 -0.28 4.59 10.45
C ARG A 78 0.62 4.27 11.63
N ASP A 79 0.92 3.01 11.91
CA ASP A 79 1.86 2.61 12.97
C ASP A 79 3.32 2.84 12.55
N PHE A 80 3.62 2.76 11.25
CA PHE A 80 4.93 3.09 10.69
C PHE A 80 5.17 4.61 10.61
N ASP A 81 4.14 5.37 10.29
CA ASP A 81 4.14 6.85 10.29
C ASP A 81 4.59 7.43 11.65
N LYS A 82 3.99 6.94 12.75
CA LYS A 82 4.26 7.38 14.14
C LYS A 82 5.72 7.25 14.61
N ILE A 83 6.57 6.52 13.88
CA ILE A 83 8.00 6.37 14.17
C ILE A 83 8.90 7.15 13.19
N GLY A 84 8.33 8.10 12.44
CA GLY A 84 9.02 8.89 11.41
C GLY A 84 8.95 8.30 10.00
N GLY A 85 8.11 7.28 9.78
CA GLY A 85 8.11 6.39 8.62
C GLY A 85 8.44 7.01 7.25
N PRO A 86 7.65 7.99 6.75
CA PRO A 86 7.88 8.60 5.44
C PRO A 86 9.07 9.57 5.39
N GLU A 87 9.51 10.13 6.53
CA GLU A 87 10.66 11.05 6.62
C GLU A 87 12.01 10.31 6.71
N LEU A 88 12.00 8.99 6.97
CA LEU A 88 13.21 8.17 7.05
C LEU A 88 13.85 7.96 5.66
N PRO A 89 15.20 7.92 5.56
CA PRO A 89 15.89 7.52 4.34
C PRO A 89 15.43 6.14 3.87
N TRP A 90 15.18 5.97 2.57
CA TRP A 90 14.61 4.73 2.02
C TRP A 90 15.44 3.48 2.36
N GLN A 91 16.76 3.64 2.54
CA GLN A 91 17.69 2.59 2.96
C GLN A 91 17.40 2.06 4.37
N GLU A 92 16.87 2.92 5.24
CA GLU A 92 16.42 2.54 6.59
C GLU A 92 15.01 1.96 6.53
N VAL A 93 14.13 2.51 5.67
CA VAL A 93 12.74 2.04 5.48
C VAL A 93 12.66 0.61 4.92
N ILE A 94 13.41 0.29 3.87
CA ILE A 94 13.18 -0.90 3.01
C ILE A 94 13.19 -2.24 3.77
N ASP A 95 14.00 -2.33 4.83
CA ASP A 95 14.11 -3.49 5.72
C ASP A 95 13.74 -3.16 7.18
N HIS A 96 13.08 -2.01 7.43
CA HIS A 96 12.63 -1.64 8.77
C HIS A 96 11.58 -2.65 9.29
N PRO A 97 11.67 -3.16 10.54
CA PRO A 97 10.68 -4.10 11.10
C PRO A 97 9.24 -3.59 11.18
N GLY A 98 9.02 -2.28 11.05
CA GLY A 98 7.71 -1.67 10.83
C GLY A 98 7.25 -1.77 9.37
N TRP A 99 8.12 -1.45 8.41
CA TRP A 99 7.82 -1.53 6.98
C TRP A 99 7.62 -2.97 6.50
N VAL A 100 8.36 -3.94 7.06
CA VAL A 100 8.12 -5.37 6.80
C VAL A 100 6.66 -5.76 7.09
N LYS A 101 6.05 -5.20 8.14
CA LYS A 101 4.62 -5.44 8.48
C LYS A 101 3.66 -4.74 7.53
N VAL A 102 4.02 -3.56 7.01
CA VAL A 102 3.28 -2.89 5.93
C VAL A 102 3.29 -3.77 4.67
N ARG A 103 4.48 -4.22 4.24
CA ARG A 103 4.69 -5.12 3.09
C ARG A 103 3.90 -6.43 3.22
N GLU A 104 3.94 -7.08 4.38
CA GLU A 104 3.13 -8.26 4.67
C GLU A 104 1.62 -7.97 4.58
N ALA A 105 1.14 -6.87 5.15
CA ALA A 105 -0.27 -6.51 5.13
C ALA A 105 -0.77 -6.15 3.72
N ALA A 106 0.07 -5.45 2.93
CA ALA A 106 -0.21 -5.15 1.52
C ALA A 106 -0.37 -6.43 0.70
N GLY A 107 0.56 -7.38 0.82
CA GLY A 107 0.48 -8.68 0.14
C GLY A 107 -0.74 -9.50 0.54
N ARG A 108 -1.15 -9.48 1.82
CA ARG A 108 -2.40 -10.12 2.27
C ARG A 108 -3.64 -9.46 1.66
N PHE A 109 -3.69 -8.13 1.63
CA PHE A 109 -4.83 -7.40 1.09
C PHE A 109 -4.97 -7.61 -0.43
N LEU A 110 -3.85 -7.52 -1.15
CA LEU A 110 -3.75 -7.85 -2.57
C LEU A 110 -4.25 -9.27 -2.87
N ALA A 111 -3.82 -10.28 -2.11
CA ALA A 111 -4.23 -11.67 -2.32
C ALA A 111 -5.73 -11.92 -2.10
N LEU A 112 -6.40 -11.09 -1.28
CA LEU A 112 -7.85 -11.13 -1.05
C LEU A 112 -8.65 -10.33 -2.10
N LEU A 113 -8.05 -9.28 -2.69
CA LEU A 113 -8.65 -8.52 -3.79
C LEU A 113 -8.44 -9.20 -5.16
N ARG A 114 -7.33 -9.92 -5.33
CA ARG A 114 -6.94 -10.70 -6.51
C ARG A 114 -6.61 -12.15 -6.11
N PRO A 115 -7.60 -12.95 -5.68
CA PRO A 115 -7.40 -14.37 -5.43
C PRO A 115 -6.93 -15.08 -6.70
N ALA A 116 -6.00 -16.05 -6.55
CA ALA A 116 -5.52 -16.84 -7.67
C ALA A 116 -6.63 -17.74 -8.24
N THR A 117 -6.77 -17.73 -9.57
CA THR A 117 -7.81 -18.42 -10.34
C THR A 117 -7.41 -19.83 -10.75
#